data_AF-A0AA42DNA4-F1
#
_entry.id   AF-A0AA42DNA4-F1
#
_cell.length_a   1.000
_cell.length_b   1.000
_cell.length_c   1.000
_cell.angle_alpha   90.00
_cell.angle_beta   90.00
_cell.angle_gamma   90.00
#
_symmetry.space_group_name_H-M   'P 1'
#
loop_
_entity.id
_entity.type
_entity.pdbx_description
1 polymer ?
#
loop_
_entity_poly.entity_id
_entity_poly.type
_entity_poly.pdbx_seq_one_letter_code
_entity_poly.pdbx_strand_id
1 'polypeptide(L)'
;MKYIKKAYVGLILLIMYAPVAILMVYSFNDSKLPIWKGFTFRWYEEIFQDASIQQAFYNTIFIAVVSSVVATIIGTLAAMGIERMTGWKKKLVMNITYIPLLSSEIVTGVSLMLLFSALKIPVGILTLILAHITFSIPYVILSIMPKLKQLNYNIYEAALDLGATPRYAFKKVVLPEILPGVLAGLFIAFTLSIDDFIISFFNTGPGVDTLSIKVFAMTRKGVAPTINAISTIMFATIIIILIASNVFSSKKQKKVKEGQEVEVRETRQPSRFRTTKIIAAVLVAGIAVMLYVGGTGVSKQQQVVNVFNWGDYIDPDVNKEFEEETGIKVIYSEFATNEEMYQRLEPGNVSYDVAVPSDYMIEKMLNNDMLEKIDTSQLENYSKIDDRFKDLPYDPTNEYSLPYMWGTVGIVYNTTMVDEEVDSWDILWDPKYAGKIFMYDSEREGIMAALKKLGYSMNTRDPKELEEAKQELIKQAPLVLSYVGDEGKGKMVSGEAALMISWAGDAMVMIEENPDLAFALPKEGTNFFVDGIVIPKGAKNIENAYKYIDFLCRPDIAARNAEYIGYSTPLSEARALLPEEIRDSEVAYPSEEETDRMEMFTDPSDVIKLYSSIWMEAKSSASK
;
A
#
# COMPACT_ATOMS: atom_id res chain seq x y z
N MET A 1 44.29 -7.37 4.80
CA MET A 1 43.27 -6.27 4.84
C MET A 1 42.46 -6.09 3.55
N LYS A 2 43.05 -5.97 2.35
CA LYS A 2 42.28 -5.73 1.10
C LYS A 2 41.28 -6.85 0.76
N TYR A 3 41.66 -8.12 0.97
CA TYR A 3 40.78 -9.27 0.78
C TYR A 3 39.66 -9.34 1.81
N ILE A 4 39.96 -9.04 3.09
CA ILE A 4 38.96 -8.96 4.16
C ILE A 4 37.92 -7.87 3.87
N LYS A 5 38.35 -6.67 3.44
CA LYS A 5 37.42 -5.60 3.04
C LYS A 5 36.52 -6.00 1.86
N LYS A 6 37.08 -6.66 0.84
CA LYS A 6 36.29 -7.17 -0.30
C LYS A 6 35.33 -8.28 0.10
N ALA A 7 35.76 -9.20 0.96
CA ALA A 7 34.92 -10.27 1.49
C ALA A 7 33.79 -9.71 2.35
N TYR A 8 34.07 -8.72 3.20
CA TYR A 8 33.07 -8.02 4.01
C TYR A 8 32.02 -7.31 3.14
N VAL A 9 32.47 -6.55 2.12
CA VAL A 9 31.54 -5.92 1.16
C VAL A 9 30.74 -6.96 0.38
N GLY A 10 31.38 -8.06 -0.05
CA GLY A 10 30.70 -9.16 -0.73
C GLY A 10 29.64 -9.82 0.13
N LEU A 11 29.92 -10.02 1.43
CA LEU A 11 28.96 -10.55 2.40
C LEU A 11 27.78 -9.60 2.61
N ILE A 12 28.01 -8.29 2.75
CA ILE A 12 26.94 -7.30 2.85
C ILE A 12 26.06 -7.34 1.60
N LEU A 13 26.66 -7.32 0.41
CA LEU A 13 25.90 -7.39 -0.85
C LEU A 13 25.11 -8.69 -0.95
N LEU A 14 25.69 -9.82 -0.55
CA LEU A 14 24.99 -11.10 -0.54
C LEU A 14 23.79 -11.06 0.42
N ILE A 15 23.95 -10.56 1.64
CA ILE A 15 22.86 -10.44 2.61
C ILE A 15 21.76 -9.49 2.11
N MET A 16 22.13 -8.36 1.49
CA MET A 16 21.16 -7.39 0.97
C MET A 16 20.40 -7.88 -0.26
N TYR A 17 21.06 -8.60 -1.18
CA TYR A 17 20.46 -9.01 -2.45
C TYR A 17 19.95 -10.46 -2.46
N ALA A 18 20.31 -11.30 -1.48
CA ALA A 18 19.84 -12.67 -1.40
C ALA A 18 18.30 -12.77 -1.29
N PRO A 19 17.60 -11.97 -0.47
CA PRO A 19 16.14 -12.02 -0.42
C PRO A 19 15.51 -11.71 -1.79
N VAL A 20 15.99 -10.68 -2.48
CA VAL A 20 15.50 -10.31 -3.82
C VAL A 20 15.76 -11.43 -4.82
N ALA A 21 16.94 -12.05 -4.79
CA ALA A 21 17.26 -13.19 -5.64
C ALA A 21 16.38 -14.41 -5.35
N ILE A 22 16.03 -14.65 -4.08
CA ILE A 22 15.10 -15.72 -3.68
C ILE A 22 13.72 -15.44 -4.27
N LEU A 23 13.18 -14.21 -4.14
CA LEU A 23 11.89 -13.85 -4.75
C LEU A 23 11.93 -14.03 -6.27
N MET A 24 13.03 -13.66 -6.94
CA MET A 24 13.20 -13.91 -8.38
C MET A 24 13.27 -15.39 -8.77
N VAL A 25 13.70 -16.27 -7.87
CA VAL A 25 13.64 -17.71 -8.13
C VAL A 25 12.20 -18.20 -7.93
N TYR A 26 11.56 -17.79 -6.84
CA TYR A 26 10.18 -18.17 -6.52
C TYR A 26 9.13 -17.55 -7.47
N SER A 27 9.48 -16.53 -8.25
CA SER A 27 8.61 -16.03 -9.33
C SER A 27 8.41 -17.04 -10.46
N PHE A 28 9.24 -18.08 -10.51
CA PHE A 28 9.07 -19.20 -11.44
C PHE A 28 8.48 -20.45 -10.77
N ASN A 29 8.12 -20.40 -9.49
CA ASN A 29 7.62 -21.55 -8.77
C ASN A 29 6.18 -21.89 -9.18
N ASP A 30 5.89 -23.14 -9.54
CA ASP A 30 4.53 -23.62 -9.82
C ASP A 30 3.74 -23.96 -8.54
N SER A 31 3.73 -23.04 -7.57
CA SER A 31 2.91 -23.13 -6.37
C SER A 31 2.55 -21.74 -5.84
N LYS A 32 1.39 -21.64 -5.20
CA LYS A 32 0.99 -20.47 -4.42
C LYS A 32 1.76 -20.35 -3.11
N LEU A 33 2.25 -21.47 -2.57
CA LEU A 33 3.02 -21.53 -1.34
C LEU A 33 4.53 -21.39 -1.62
N PRO A 34 5.35 -21.00 -0.62
CA PRO A 34 6.81 -20.95 -0.73
C PRO A 34 7.47 -22.34 -0.75
N ILE A 35 6.80 -23.33 -1.34
CA ILE A 35 7.27 -24.71 -1.51
C ILE A 35 7.50 -24.92 -3.01
N TRP A 36 8.72 -25.29 -3.39
CA TRP A 36 9.08 -25.49 -4.79
C TRP A 36 8.35 -26.73 -5.37
N LYS A 37 7.42 -26.52 -6.32
CA LYS A 37 6.66 -27.60 -6.98
C LYS A 37 7.00 -27.78 -8.47
N GLY A 38 7.63 -26.79 -9.11
CA GLY A 38 7.96 -26.84 -10.53
C GLY A 38 8.36 -25.48 -11.09
N PHE A 39 8.76 -25.44 -12.36
CA PHE A 39 9.09 -24.20 -13.07
C PHE A 39 7.91 -23.78 -13.97
N THR A 40 7.46 -22.52 -13.87
CA THR A 40 6.33 -21.97 -14.66
C THR A 40 6.54 -20.50 -15.03
N PHE A 41 5.87 -20.06 -16.10
CA PHE A 41 5.73 -18.65 -16.48
C PHE A 41 4.33 -18.09 -16.23
N ARG A 42 3.41 -18.88 -15.69
CA ARG A 42 1.98 -18.52 -15.50
C ARG A 42 1.80 -17.15 -14.83
N TRP A 43 2.56 -16.87 -13.79
CA TRP A 43 2.46 -15.62 -13.02
C TRP A 43 2.79 -14.38 -13.85
N TYR A 44 3.66 -14.52 -14.85
CA TYR A 44 3.97 -13.43 -15.78
C TYR A 44 2.84 -13.20 -16.78
N GLU A 45 2.13 -14.25 -17.21
CA GLU A 45 0.95 -14.13 -18.07
C GLU A 45 -0.23 -13.49 -17.32
N GLU A 46 -0.42 -13.85 -16.06
CA GLU A 46 -1.47 -13.31 -15.18
C GLU A 46 -1.34 -11.78 -15.00
N ILE A 47 -0.10 -11.27 -14.86
CA ILE A 47 0.20 -9.83 -14.86
C ILE A 47 -0.33 -9.11 -16.10
N PHE A 48 -0.29 -9.78 -17.27
CA PHE A 48 -0.80 -9.21 -18.52
C PHE A 48 -2.30 -9.46 -18.73
N GLN A 49 -2.98 -10.23 -17.89
CA GLN A 49 -4.44 -10.40 -17.96
C GLN A 49 -5.16 -9.44 -17.01
N ASP A 50 -4.49 -9.06 -15.91
CA ASP A 50 -5.03 -8.14 -14.92
C ASP A 50 -4.94 -6.68 -15.39
N ALA A 51 -6.11 -6.10 -15.70
CA ALA A 51 -6.23 -4.71 -16.14
C ALA A 51 -5.77 -3.69 -15.06
N SER A 52 -5.92 -4.01 -13.77
CA SER A 52 -5.46 -3.17 -12.66
C SER A 52 -3.93 -3.14 -12.61
N ILE A 53 -3.27 -4.30 -12.74
CA ILE A 53 -1.80 -4.38 -12.76
C ILE A 53 -1.23 -3.68 -14.01
N GLN A 54 -1.87 -3.85 -15.17
CA GLN A 54 -1.47 -3.14 -16.39
C GLN A 54 -1.59 -1.62 -16.24
N GLN A 55 -2.69 -1.12 -15.66
CA GLN A 55 -2.88 0.30 -15.41
C GLN A 55 -1.83 0.83 -14.42
N ALA A 56 -1.54 0.09 -13.36
CA ALA A 56 -0.50 0.43 -12.40
C ALA A 56 0.89 0.49 -13.03
N PHE A 57 1.20 -0.45 -13.94
CA PHE A 57 2.42 -0.43 -14.74
C PHE A 57 2.52 0.83 -15.60
N TYR A 58 1.46 1.16 -16.34
CA TYR A 58 1.41 2.36 -17.17
C TYR A 58 1.59 3.63 -16.33
N ASN A 59 0.84 3.77 -15.24
CA ASN A 59 0.93 4.91 -14.33
C ASN A 59 2.36 5.07 -13.79
N THR A 60 3.00 3.98 -13.36
CA THR A 60 4.38 4.00 -12.82
C THR A 60 5.38 4.54 -13.84
N ILE A 61 5.36 4.01 -15.07
CA ILE A 61 6.27 4.46 -16.13
C ILE A 61 5.95 5.90 -16.54
N PHE A 62 4.67 6.24 -16.66
CA PHE A 62 4.22 7.58 -17.04
C PHE A 62 4.69 8.62 -16.01
N ILE A 63 4.41 8.39 -14.73
CA ILE A 63 4.81 9.28 -13.63
C ILE A 63 6.34 9.40 -13.61
N ALA A 64 7.07 8.28 -13.69
CA ALA A 64 8.53 8.30 -13.65
C ALA A 64 9.17 9.06 -14.83
N VAL A 65 8.66 8.89 -16.05
CA VAL A 65 9.17 9.63 -17.22
C VAL A 65 8.88 11.13 -17.06
N VAL A 66 7.64 11.50 -16.76
CA VAL A 66 7.24 12.90 -16.68
C VAL A 66 7.94 13.60 -15.52
N SER A 67 7.93 13.01 -14.33
CA SER A 67 8.53 13.57 -13.14
C SER A 67 10.05 13.75 -13.32
N SER A 68 10.75 12.74 -13.85
CA SER A 68 12.20 12.79 -14.03
C SER A 68 12.62 13.82 -15.08
N VAL A 69 11.90 13.93 -16.20
CA VAL A 69 12.19 14.93 -17.24
C VAL A 69 11.98 16.35 -16.70
N VAL A 70 10.83 16.59 -16.06
CA VAL A 70 10.50 17.91 -15.52
C VAL A 70 11.44 18.29 -14.38
N ALA A 71 11.69 17.38 -13.43
CA ALA A 71 12.66 17.57 -12.35
C ALA A 71 14.08 17.80 -12.88
N THR A 72 14.47 17.13 -13.97
CA THR A 72 15.78 17.34 -14.60
C THR A 72 15.90 18.75 -15.17
N ILE A 73 14.87 19.23 -15.86
CA ILE A 73 14.85 20.59 -16.42
C ILE A 73 14.92 21.63 -15.29
N ILE A 74 14.03 21.52 -14.30
CA ILE A 74 13.96 22.45 -13.16
C ILE A 74 15.26 22.40 -12.36
N GLY A 75 15.73 21.20 -12.02
CA GLY A 75 16.96 21.00 -11.25
C GLY A 75 18.22 21.46 -11.98
N THR A 76 18.29 21.33 -13.31
CA THR A 76 19.41 21.89 -14.11
C THR A 76 19.43 23.41 -14.02
N LEU A 77 18.27 24.05 -14.22
CA LEU A 77 18.13 25.51 -14.12
C LEU A 77 18.44 26.01 -12.71
N ALA A 78 17.94 25.31 -11.69
CA ALA A 78 18.20 25.61 -10.29
C ALA A 78 19.69 25.48 -9.96
N ALA A 79 20.35 24.40 -10.39
CA ALA A 79 21.78 24.18 -10.16
C ALA A 79 22.63 25.30 -10.80
N MET A 80 22.31 25.70 -12.03
CA MET A 80 22.98 26.82 -12.71
C MET A 80 22.76 28.16 -11.98
N GLY A 81 21.53 28.42 -11.51
CA GLY A 81 21.19 29.62 -10.76
C GLY A 81 21.94 29.68 -9.43
N ILE A 82 21.88 28.60 -8.65
CA ILE A 82 22.57 28.44 -7.37
C ILE A 82 24.08 28.63 -7.51
N GLU A 83 24.68 28.11 -8.58
CA GLU A 83 26.13 28.21 -8.74
C GLU A 83 26.60 29.65 -8.96
N ARG A 84 25.76 30.48 -9.59
CA ARG A 84 25.99 31.93 -9.74
C ARG A 84 25.72 32.74 -8.49
N MET A 85 25.05 32.19 -7.49
CA MET A 85 24.81 32.88 -6.21
C MET A 85 26.07 32.87 -5.33
N THR A 86 26.21 33.88 -4.47
CA THR A 86 27.29 33.97 -3.48
C THR A 86 26.74 34.35 -2.10
N GLY A 87 27.53 34.09 -1.05
CA GLY A 87 27.20 34.48 0.33
C GLY A 87 25.97 33.77 0.93
N TRP A 88 25.16 34.51 1.68
CA TRP A 88 24.03 33.98 2.45
C TRP A 88 22.85 33.51 1.58
N LYS A 89 22.61 34.17 0.42
CA LYS A 89 21.54 33.79 -0.51
C LYS A 89 21.74 32.37 -1.04
N LYS A 90 22.97 32.02 -1.42
CA LYS A 90 23.33 30.65 -1.81
C LYS A 90 23.04 29.66 -0.68
N LYS A 91 23.46 29.97 0.55
CA LYS A 91 23.21 29.11 1.72
C LYS A 91 21.71 28.89 1.96
N LEU A 92 20.90 29.96 1.90
CA LEU A 92 19.46 29.86 2.10
C LEU A 92 18.79 28.95 1.06
N VAL A 93 19.06 29.19 -0.23
CA VAL A 93 18.47 28.39 -1.32
C VAL A 93 18.93 26.92 -1.24
N MET A 94 20.20 26.68 -0.92
CA MET A 94 20.72 25.33 -0.73
C MET A 94 20.05 24.61 0.45
N ASN A 95 19.88 25.29 1.57
CA ASN A 95 19.23 24.71 2.74
C ASN A 95 17.78 24.33 2.44
N ILE A 96 17.02 25.21 1.75
CA ILE A 96 15.65 24.90 1.32
C ILE A 96 15.64 23.69 0.38
N THR A 97 16.56 23.66 -0.59
CA THR A 97 16.70 22.54 -1.53
C THR A 97 16.99 21.22 -0.82
N TYR A 98 17.67 21.25 0.32
CA TYR A 98 18.02 20.05 1.08
C TYR A 98 16.97 19.60 2.09
N ILE A 99 15.92 20.39 2.37
CA ILE A 99 14.87 19.98 3.31
C ILE A 99 14.28 18.61 2.93
N PRO A 100 13.82 18.37 1.68
CA PRO A 100 13.24 17.07 1.31
C PRO A 100 14.22 15.90 1.35
N LEU A 101 15.53 16.19 1.25
CA LEU A 101 16.60 15.17 1.32
C LEU A 101 16.93 14.79 2.78
N LEU A 102 16.72 15.71 3.71
CA LEU A 102 17.03 15.53 5.13
C LEU A 102 15.82 15.04 5.93
N SER A 103 14.60 15.32 5.47
CA SER A 103 13.39 14.73 6.04
C SER A 103 13.24 13.27 5.65
N SER A 104 12.62 12.47 6.54
CA SER A 104 12.14 11.14 6.17
C SER A 104 11.12 11.23 5.04
N GLU A 105 11.07 10.25 4.16
CA GLU A 105 10.12 10.21 3.03
C GLU A 105 8.66 10.30 3.49
N ILE A 106 8.30 9.68 4.62
CA ILE A 106 6.94 9.74 5.20
C ILE A 106 6.54 11.19 5.49
N VAL A 107 7.40 11.94 6.18
CA VAL A 107 7.16 13.36 6.48
C VAL A 107 6.98 14.15 5.20
N THR A 108 7.77 13.91 4.16
CA THR A 108 7.62 14.58 2.86
C THR A 108 6.30 14.22 2.19
N GLY A 109 5.93 12.93 2.17
CA GLY A 109 4.68 12.43 1.57
C GLY A 109 3.44 13.03 2.23
N VAL A 110 3.36 12.96 3.56
CA VAL A 110 2.23 13.53 4.34
C VAL A 110 2.19 15.05 4.22
N SER A 111 3.33 15.75 4.25
CA SER A 111 3.37 17.21 4.12
C SER A 111 2.83 17.68 2.75
N LEU A 112 3.12 16.94 1.68
CA LEU A 112 2.61 17.24 0.34
C LEU A 112 1.12 16.94 0.23
N MET A 113 0.65 15.84 0.82
CA MET A 113 -0.78 15.52 0.90
C MET A 113 -1.56 16.64 1.58
N LEU A 114 -1.11 17.06 2.76
CA LEU A 114 -1.70 18.17 3.52
C LEU A 114 -1.65 19.49 2.74
N LEU A 115 -0.56 19.75 2.00
CA LEU A 115 -0.46 20.93 1.15
C LEU A 115 -1.48 20.90 0.00
N PHE A 116 -1.60 19.78 -0.70
CA PHE A 116 -2.57 19.64 -1.80
C PHE A 116 -4.01 19.75 -1.29
N SER A 117 -4.30 19.13 -0.14
CA SER A 117 -5.57 19.25 0.56
C SER A 117 -5.88 20.71 0.94
N ALA A 118 -4.93 21.42 1.55
CA ALA A 118 -5.07 22.84 1.91
C ALA A 118 -5.28 23.75 0.68
N LEU A 119 -4.66 23.41 -0.45
CA LEU A 119 -4.84 24.10 -1.74
C LEU A 119 -6.09 23.63 -2.51
N LYS A 120 -6.83 22.66 -1.97
CA LYS A 120 -8.00 22.02 -2.61
C LYS A 120 -7.69 21.46 -4.00
N ILE A 121 -6.48 20.93 -4.17
CA ILE A 121 -6.06 20.23 -5.38
C ILE A 121 -6.50 18.78 -5.25
N PRO A 122 -7.39 18.28 -6.12
CA PRO A 122 -7.82 16.88 -6.08
C PRO A 122 -6.63 15.95 -6.25
N VAL A 123 -6.54 14.94 -5.38
CA VAL A 123 -5.51 13.91 -5.51
C VAL A 123 -5.71 13.07 -6.77
N GLY A 124 -4.60 12.61 -7.36
CA GLY A 124 -4.57 11.78 -8.55
C GLY A 124 -3.23 11.89 -9.28
N ILE A 125 -3.24 11.73 -10.60
CA ILE A 125 -2.02 11.73 -11.42
C ILE A 125 -1.22 13.05 -11.27
N LEU A 126 -1.92 14.19 -11.18
CA LEU A 126 -1.26 15.50 -11.08
C LEU A 126 -0.50 15.65 -9.76
N THR A 127 -1.13 15.35 -8.62
CA THR A 127 -0.50 15.45 -7.30
C THR A 127 0.67 14.48 -7.19
N LEU A 128 0.55 13.27 -7.73
CA LEU A 128 1.65 12.31 -7.85
C LEU A 128 2.83 12.89 -8.63
N ILE A 129 2.60 13.43 -9.83
CA ILE A 129 3.67 14.02 -10.65
C ILE A 129 4.34 15.19 -9.90
N LEU A 130 3.57 16.08 -9.29
CA LEU A 130 4.10 17.22 -8.53
C LEU A 130 4.91 16.77 -7.31
N ALA A 131 4.46 15.74 -6.60
CA ALA A 131 5.16 15.18 -5.46
C ALA A 131 6.51 14.57 -5.88
N HIS A 132 6.49 13.74 -6.94
CA HIS A 132 7.70 13.12 -7.49
C HIS A 132 8.69 14.13 -8.07
N ILE A 133 8.21 15.21 -8.70
CA ILE A 133 9.07 16.31 -9.15
C ILE A 133 9.75 16.97 -7.95
N THR A 134 8.98 17.31 -6.90
CA THR A 134 9.47 18.00 -5.70
C THR A 134 10.56 17.18 -5.01
N PHE A 135 10.34 15.88 -4.87
CA PHE A 135 11.29 14.93 -4.30
C PHE A 135 12.54 14.73 -5.17
N SER A 136 12.40 14.76 -6.50
CA SER A 136 13.50 14.47 -7.43
C SER A 136 14.46 15.65 -7.66
N ILE A 137 13.98 16.89 -7.56
CA ILE A 137 14.78 18.11 -7.85
C ILE A 137 16.11 18.18 -7.06
N PRO A 138 16.15 17.91 -5.74
CA PRO A 138 17.39 17.95 -4.96
C PRO A 138 18.46 17.00 -5.49
N TYR A 139 18.07 15.78 -5.89
CA TYR A 139 18.98 14.77 -6.44
C TYR A 139 19.54 15.15 -7.81
N VAL A 140 18.70 15.77 -8.66
CA VAL A 140 19.15 16.34 -9.95
C VAL A 140 20.18 17.45 -9.70
N ILE A 141 19.89 18.36 -8.76
CA ILE A 141 20.82 19.47 -8.43
C ILE A 141 22.16 18.92 -7.96
N LEU A 142 22.16 17.92 -7.07
CA LEU A 142 23.36 17.25 -6.58
C LEU A 142 24.17 16.55 -7.68
N SER A 143 23.50 16.07 -8.73
CA SER A 143 24.15 15.41 -9.87
C SER A 143 24.84 16.41 -10.81
N ILE A 144 24.30 17.62 -10.94
CA ILE A 144 24.77 18.65 -11.89
C ILE A 144 25.80 19.59 -11.25
N MET A 145 25.64 19.91 -9.96
CA MET A 145 26.50 20.87 -9.24
C MET A 145 28.01 20.55 -9.36
N PRO A 146 28.48 19.29 -9.24
CA PRO A 146 29.89 18.96 -9.43
C PRO A 146 30.40 19.26 -10.84
N LYS A 147 29.55 19.15 -11.86
CA LYS A 147 29.90 19.45 -13.26
C LYS A 147 29.97 20.93 -13.54
N LEU A 148 29.07 21.71 -12.95
CA LEU A 148 29.13 23.17 -13.01
C LEU A 148 30.40 23.72 -12.35
N LYS A 149 30.79 23.18 -11.19
CA LYS A 149 32.03 23.56 -10.50
C LYS A 149 33.30 23.20 -11.27
N GLN A 150 33.25 22.16 -12.11
CA GLN A 150 34.38 21.73 -12.95
C GLN A 150 34.47 22.53 -14.27
N LEU A 151 33.46 23.32 -14.61
CA LEU A 151 33.39 24.04 -15.88
C LEU A 151 34.42 25.17 -15.93
N ASN A 152 35.28 25.16 -16.96
CA ASN A 152 36.16 26.29 -17.24
C ASN A 152 35.36 27.43 -17.88
N TYR A 153 35.02 28.44 -17.08
CA TYR A 153 34.20 29.57 -17.50
C TYR A 153 34.85 30.40 -18.62
N ASN A 154 36.18 30.36 -18.76
CA ASN A 154 36.90 31.10 -19.80
C ASN A 154 36.53 30.64 -21.21
N ILE A 155 36.15 29.37 -21.40
CA ILE A 155 35.73 28.86 -22.72
C ILE A 155 34.39 29.45 -23.15
N TYR A 156 33.51 29.73 -22.18
CA TYR A 156 32.22 30.37 -22.45
C TYR A 156 32.42 31.84 -22.85
N GLU A 157 33.25 32.58 -22.12
CA GLU A 157 33.56 33.99 -22.43
C GLU A 157 34.28 34.13 -23.78
N ALA A 158 35.25 33.25 -24.07
CA ALA A 158 35.92 33.24 -25.38
C ALA A 158 34.95 33.01 -26.55
N ALA A 159 33.88 32.23 -26.35
CA ALA A 159 32.85 32.07 -27.38
C ALA A 159 32.07 33.37 -27.61
N LEU A 160 31.74 34.12 -26.55
CA LEU A 160 31.07 35.42 -26.67
C LEU A 160 31.96 36.46 -27.37
N ASP A 161 33.26 36.48 -27.04
CA ASP A 161 34.26 37.38 -27.68
C ASP A 161 34.38 37.13 -29.19
N LEU A 162 34.23 35.87 -29.63
CA LEU A 162 34.18 35.50 -31.05
C LEU A 162 32.83 35.81 -31.72
N GLY A 163 31.93 36.53 -31.06
CA GLY A 163 30.63 36.95 -31.58
C GLY A 163 29.51 35.93 -31.42
N ALA A 164 29.70 34.86 -30.63
CA ALA A 164 28.61 33.93 -30.34
C ALA A 164 27.54 34.60 -29.47
N THR A 165 26.27 34.36 -29.79
CA THR A 165 25.18 34.76 -28.88
C THR A 165 25.20 33.90 -27.61
N PRO A 166 24.74 34.40 -26.45
CA PRO A 166 24.68 33.63 -25.20
C PRO A 166 23.95 32.29 -25.34
N ARG A 167 22.87 32.24 -26.12
CA ARG A 167 22.14 31.00 -26.42
C ARG A 167 22.99 30.00 -27.21
N TYR A 168 23.76 30.48 -28.18
CA TYR A 168 24.66 29.63 -28.98
C TYR A 168 25.84 29.13 -28.13
N ALA A 169 26.50 30.02 -27.40
CA ALA A 169 27.60 29.69 -26.48
C ALA A 169 27.15 28.67 -25.42
N PHE A 170 25.97 28.86 -24.81
CA PHE A 170 25.40 27.90 -23.88
C PHE A 170 25.20 26.52 -24.53
N LYS A 171 24.52 26.46 -25.68
CA LYS A 171 24.19 25.20 -26.35
C LYS A 171 25.42 24.45 -26.85
N LYS A 172 26.49 25.16 -27.22
CA LYS A 172 27.71 24.56 -27.81
C LYS A 172 28.84 24.33 -26.82
N VAL A 173 28.92 25.11 -25.75
CA VAL A 173 30.02 25.04 -24.76
C VAL A 173 29.51 24.47 -23.45
N VAL A 174 28.56 25.14 -22.80
CA VAL A 174 28.14 24.80 -21.43
C VAL A 174 27.35 23.50 -21.39
N LEU A 175 26.32 23.37 -22.24
CA LEU A 175 25.41 22.22 -22.22
C LEU A 175 26.15 20.89 -22.45
N PRO A 176 27.06 20.73 -23.43
CA PRO A 176 27.77 19.46 -23.64
C PRO A 176 28.67 19.02 -22.46
N GLU A 177 29.22 19.99 -21.74
CA GLU A 177 30.07 19.79 -20.56
C GLU A 177 29.26 19.33 -19.35
N ILE A 178 28.11 19.96 -19.10
CA ILE A 178 27.24 19.57 -17.98
C ILE A 178 26.32 18.39 -18.31
N LEU A 179 26.15 18.04 -19.59
CA LEU A 179 25.26 16.97 -20.07
C LEU A 179 25.44 15.63 -19.33
N PRO A 180 26.66 15.16 -18.97
CA PRO A 180 26.81 13.94 -18.19
C PRO A 180 26.16 14.03 -16.80
N GLY A 181 26.24 15.19 -16.15
CA GLY A 181 25.56 15.45 -14.88
C GLY A 181 24.05 15.54 -15.05
N VAL A 182 23.58 16.16 -16.15
CA VAL A 182 22.15 16.24 -16.48
C VAL A 182 21.56 14.84 -16.72
N LEU A 183 22.24 13.99 -17.50
CA LEU A 183 21.81 12.61 -17.74
C LEU A 183 21.87 11.75 -16.47
N ALA A 184 22.91 11.93 -15.64
CA ALA A 184 22.97 11.26 -14.35
C ALA A 184 21.80 11.67 -13.43
N GLY A 185 21.50 12.96 -13.37
CA GLY A 185 20.34 13.48 -12.63
C GLY A 185 19.01 12.93 -13.14
N LEU A 186 18.83 12.85 -14.47
CA LEU A 186 17.66 12.24 -15.09
C LEU A 186 17.48 10.78 -14.68
N PHE A 187 18.53 9.96 -14.78
CA PHE A 187 18.45 8.55 -14.41
C PHE A 187 18.22 8.34 -12.92
N ILE A 188 18.82 9.18 -12.06
CA ILE A 188 18.58 9.12 -10.61
C ILE A 188 17.12 9.47 -10.31
N ALA A 189 16.61 10.58 -10.85
CA ALA A 189 15.22 10.99 -10.65
C ALA A 189 14.23 9.92 -11.15
N PHE A 190 14.50 9.33 -12.32
CA PHE A 190 13.69 8.25 -12.87
C PHE A 190 13.70 7.00 -11.99
N THR A 191 14.88 6.60 -11.52
CA THR A 191 15.05 5.41 -10.65
C THR A 191 14.32 5.59 -9.33
N LEU A 192 14.45 6.77 -8.71
CA LEU A 192 13.75 7.12 -7.47
C LEU A 192 12.23 7.14 -7.66
N SER A 193 11.75 7.64 -8.79
CA SER A 193 10.31 7.75 -9.05
C SER A 193 9.62 6.39 -9.33
N ILE A 194 10.30 5.43 -9.96
CA ILE A 194 9.75 4.09 -10.19
C ILE A 194 9.58 3.30 -8.88
N ASP A 195 10.57 3.41 -7.99
CA ASP A 195 10.67 2.58 -6.78
C ASP A 195 9.96 3.21 -5.58
N ASP A 196 9.56 4.47 -5.67
CA ASP A 196 8.92 5.16 -4.57
C ASP A 196 7.53 4.59 -4.28
N PHE A 197 7.39 4.07 -3.06
CA PHE A 197 6.10 3.71 -2.47
C PHE A 197 5.54 4.85 -1.62
N ILE A 198 6.35 5.42 -0.73
CA ILE A 198 5.86 6.26 0.37
C ILE A 198 5.23 7.56 -0.14
N ILE A 199 5.92 8.29 -1.02
CA ILE A 199 5.40 9.56 -1.54
C ILE A 199 4.19 9.30 -2.43
N SER A 200 4.24 8.25 -3.24
CA SER A 200 3.14 7.80 -4.08
C SER A 200 1.90 7.45 -3.27
N PHE A 201 2.06 6.68 -2.20
CA PHE A 201 0.98 6.20 -1.35
C PHE A 201 0.21 7.33 -0.68
N PHE A 202 0.89 8.38 -0.19
CA PHE A 202 0.21 9.52 0.43
C PHE A 202 -0.35 10.53 -0.58
N ASN A 203 0.07 10.52 -1.84
CA ASN A 203 -0.32 11.54 -2.82
C ASN A 203 -1.13 10.99 -4.00
N THR A 204 -1.53 9.73 -3.94
CA THR A 204 -2.40 9.08 -4.91
C THR A 204 -3.90 9.36 -4.64
N GLY A 205 -4.74 9.11 -5.64
CA GLY A 205 -6.19 9.17 -5.56
C GLY A 205 -6.85 7.92 -6.16
N PRO A 206 -8.19 7.84 -6.15
CA PRO A 206 -8.93 6.66 -6.58
C PRO A 206 -8.59 6.32 -8.04
N GLY A 207 -8.24 5.05 -8.28
CA GLY A 207 -7.92 4.55 -9.62
C GLY A 207 -6.55 4.97 -10.16
N VAL A 208 -5.68 5.55 -9.33
CA VAL A 208 -4.32 5.97 -9.73
C VAL A 208 -3.24 5.18 -8.98
N ASP A 209 -3.24 3.87 -9.12
CA ASP A 209 -2.20 3.05 -8.48
C ASP A 209 -0.89 3.08 -9.25
N THR A 210 0.22 3.03 -8.50
CA THR A 210 1.54 2.65 -9.04
C THR A 210 1.80 1.18 -8.72
N LEU A 211 2.77 0.56 -9.40
CA LEU A 211 3.18 -0.82 -9.12
C LEU A 211 3.67 -0.98 -7.69
N SER A 212 4.38 0.02 -7.15
CA SER A 212 4.83 0.00 -5.75
C SER A 212 3.66 -0.05 -4.77
N ILE A 213 2.60 0.74 -5.00
CA ILE A 213 1.36 0.71 -4.20
C ILE A 213 0.67 -0.64 -4.34
N LYS A 214 0.51 -1.15 -5.58
CA LYS A 214 -0.15 -2.43 -5.83
C LYS A 214 0.60 -3.60 -5.18
N VAL A 215 1.93 -3.64 -5.32
CA VAL A 215 2.80 -4.65 -4.70
C VAL A 215 2.67 -4.62 -3.18
N PHE A 216 2.65 -3.44 -2.56
CA PHE A 216 2.46 -3.31 -1.12
C PHE A 216 1.10 -3.85 -0.67
N ALA A 217 0.02 -3.47 -1.35
CA ALA A 217 -1.33 -3.96 -1.07
C ALA A 217 -1.41 -5.49 -1.19
N MET A 218 -0.86 -6.06 -2.28
CA MET A 218 -0.83 -7.51 -2.48
C MET A 218 0.03 -8.24 -1.43
N THR A 219 1.12 -7.64 -0.95
CA THR A 219 1.99 -8.29 0.04
C THR A 219 1.30 -8.43 1.39
N ARG A 220 0.45 -7.46 1.77
CA ARG A 220 -0.33 -7.53 3.02
C ARG A 220 -1.42 -8.58 3.00
N LYS A 221 -2.01 -8.85 1.83
CA LYS A 221 -3.03 -9.90 1.64
C LYS A 221 -2.50 -11.33 1.78
N GLY A 222 -1.19 -11.53 1.85
CA GLY A 222 -0.56 -12.83 1.78
C GLY A 222 0.01 -13.15 0.40
N VAL A 223 0.78 -14.23 0.32
CA VAL A 223 1.78 -14.43 -0.75
C VAL A 223 1.14 -14.86 -2.07
N ALA A 224 0.65 -13.91 -2.87
CA ALA A 224 0.37 -14.17 -4.28
C ALA A 224 1.71 -14.29 -5.04
N PRO A 225 2.03 -15.41 -5.71
CA PRO A 225 3.29 -15.55 -6.45
C PRO A 225 3.47 -14.53 -7.59
N THR A 226 2.38 -13.90 -8.03
CA THR A 226 2.37 -12.76 -8.95
C THR A 226 3.20 -11.59 -8.42
N ILE A 227 3.28 -11.38 -7.10
CA ILE A 227 4.14 -10.37 -6.47
C ILE A 227 5.60 -10.62 -6.81
N ASN A 228 6.06 -11.87 -6.68
CA ASN A 228 7.43 -12.24 -6.98
C ASN A 228 7.79 -11.90 -8.44
N ALA A 229 6.86 -12.16 -9.37
CA ALA A 229 7.03 -11.82 -10.78
C ALA A 229 7.09 -10.30 -11.02
N ILE A 230 6.23 -9.50 -10.39
CA ILE A 230 6.25 -8.03 -10.49
C ILE A 230 7.54 -7.45 -9.91
N SER A 231 7.94 -7.87 -8.70
CA SER A 231 9.19 -7.44 -8.07
C SER A 231 10.41 -7.79 -8.94
N THR A 232 10.37 -8.95 -9.61
CA THR A 232 11.41 -9.35 -10.57
C THR A 232 11.48 -8.39 -11.76
N ILE A 233 10.34 -8.02 -12.35
CA ILE A 233 10.28 -7.08 -13.48
C ILE A 233 10.78 -5.69 -13.06
N MET A 234 10.34 -5.18 -11.92
CA MET A 234 10.77 -3.88 -11.39
C MET A 234 12.27 -3.85 -11.16
N PHE A 235 12.80 -4.87 -10.48
CA PHE A 235 14.23 -4.96 -10.18
C PHE A 235 15.09 -5.12 -11.44
N ALA A 236 14.66 -5.95 -12.39
CA ALA A 236 15.34 -6.09 -13.68
C ALA A 236 15.38 -4.76 -14.45
N THR A 237 14.27 -4.02 -14.43
CA THR A 237 14.19 -2.69 -15.07
C THR A 237 15.18 -1.71 -14.44
N ILE A 238 15.24 -1.64 -13.11
CA ILE A 238 16.20 -0.79 -12.37
C ILE A 238 17.64 -1.17 -12.73
N ILE A 239 17.98 -2.46 -12.75
CA ILE A 239 19.33 -2.94 -13.14
C ILE A 239 19.67 -2.52 -14.57
N ILE A 240 18.77 -2.71 -15.53
CA ILE A 240 19.00 -2.34 -16.93
C ILE A 240 19.30 -0.84 -17.03
N ILE A 241 18.55 0.00 -16.32
CA ILE A 241 18.75 1.45 -16.30
C ILE A 241 20.08 1.83 -15.65
N LEU A 242 20.42 1.19 -14.52
CA LEU A 242 21.66 1.45 -13.80
C LEU A 242 22.88 1.05 -14.65
N ILE A 243 22.82 -0.11 -15.30
CA ILE A 243 23.85 -0.56 -16.25
C ILE A 243 23.96 0.42 -17.41
N ALA A 244 22.84 0.82 -18.01
CA ALA A 244 22.82 1.80 -19.10
C ALA A 244 23.49 3.12 -18.64
N SER A 245 23.06 3.68 -17.52
CA SER A 245 23.60 4.90 -16.92
C SER A 245 25.12 4.81 -16.67
N ASN A 246 25.60 3.68 -16.16
CA ASN A 246 27.01 3.44 -15.89
C ASN A 246 27.84 3.34 -17.18
N VAL A 247 27.36 2.59 -18.18
CA VAL A 247 28.03 2.45 -19.49
C VAL A 247 28.16 3.81 -20.20
N PHE A 248 27.13 4.66 -20.12
CA PHE A 248 27.17 6.01 -20.67
C PHE A 248 28.16 6.92 -19.95
N SER A 249 28.20 6.87 -18.61
CA SER A 249 29.12 7.68 -17.80
C SER A 249 30.60 7.30 -17.99
N SER A 250 30.90 6.00 -18.07
CA SER A 250 32.26 5.47 -18.20
C SER A 250 32.91 5.79 -19.55
N LYS A 251 32.17 5.68 -20.67
CA LYS A 251 32.69 5.98 -22.02
C LYS A 251 33.14 7.44 -22.18
N LYS A 252 32.59 8.36 -21.41
CA LYS A 252 32.91 9.80 -21.50
C LYS A 252 34.07 10.20 -20.58
N GLN A 253 34.19 9.62 -19.38
CA GLN A 253 35.35 9.85 -18.51
C GLN A 253 36.67 9.33 -19.09
N LYS A 254 36.64 8.19 -19.81
CA LYS A 254 37.84 7.62 -20.44
C LYS A 254 38.39 8.53 -21.56
N LYS A 255 37.51 9.15 -22.35
CA LYS A 255 37.88 10.15 -23.38
C LYS A 255 38.45 11.47 -22.86
N VAL A 256 38.23 11.80 -21.59
CA VAL A 256 38.74 13.04 -20.97
C VAL A 256 40.09 12.78 -20.26
N LYS A 257 40.34 11.56 -19.78
CA LYS A 257 41.61 11.18 -19.15
C LYS A 257 42.72 10.86 -20.16
N GLU A 258 42.38 10.32 -21.33
CA GLU A 258 43.34 10.09 -22.41
C GLU A 258 43.46 11.36 -23.27
N GLY A 259 44.26 12.33 -22.80
CA GLY A 259 44.63 13.50 -23.59
C GLY A 259 45.47 13.10 -24.81
N GLN A 260 44.82 12.76 -25.92
CA GLN A 260 45.50 12.59 -27.21
C GLN A 260 45.60 13.95 -27.92
N GLU A 261 46.84 14.36 -28.16
CA GLU A 261 47.21 15.43 -29.08
C GLU A 261 46.44 15.29 -30.40
N VAL A 262 45.81 16.38 -30.82
CA VAL A 262 45.06 16.42 -32.07
C VAL A 262 46.06 16.62 -33.21
N GLU A 263 46.56 15.52 -33.75
CA GLU A 263 47.05 15.53 -35.13
C GLU A 263 45.83 15.63 -36.05
N VAL A 264 45.79 16.68 -36.89
CA VAL A 264 44.71 16.93 -37.85
C VAL A 264 44.78 15.86 -38.94
N ARG A 265 44.15 14.72 -38.70
CA ARG A 265 43.75 13.77 -39.74
C ARG A 265 42.24 13.85 -39.91
N GLU A 266 41.82 14.08 -41.16
CA GLU A 266 40.43 13.98 -41.61
C GLU A 266 39.90 12.55 -41.40
N THR A 267 39.56 12.20 -40.17
CA THR A 267 38.84 10.98 -39.87
C THR A 267 37.36 11.29 -39.74
N ARG A 268 36.57 10.75 -40.68
CA ARG A 268 35.10 10.75 -40.67
C ARG A 268 34.57 10.57 -39.24
N GLN A 269 33.90 11.61 -38.72
CA GLN A 269 33.23 11.59 -37.42
C GLN A 269 32.25 10.40 -37.35
N PRO A 270 32.39 9.44 -36.42
CA PRO A 270 31.29 8.53 -36.12
C PRO A 270 30.22 9.39 -35.43
N SER A 271 29.02 9.39 -36.01
CA SER A 271 27.98 10.40 -35.76
C SER A 271 27.58 10.50 -34.29
N ARG A 272 28.16 11.46 -33.55
CA ARG A 272 27.64 12.01 -32.27
C ARG A 272 26.17 12.42 -32.37
N PHE A 273 25.68 12.58 -33.58
CA PHE A 273 24.28 12.86 -33.92
C PHE A 273 23.33 11.66 -33.83
N ARG A 274 23.78 10.40 -33.98
CA ARG A 274 22.87 9.23 -33.94
C ARG A 274 22.46 8.85 -32.52
N THR A 275 23.38 8.80 -31.56
CA THR A 275 23.08 8.31 -30.20
C THR A 275 22.20 9.29 -29.42
N THR A 276 22.44 10.60 -29.55
CA THR A 276 21.60 11.66 -28.98
C THR A 276 20.22 11.72 -29.65
N LYS A 277 20.15 11.41 -30.97
CA LYS A 277 18.89 11.26 -31.68
C LYS A 277 18.13 9.99 -31.30
N ILE A 278 18.80 8.89 -30.96
CA ILE A 278 18.12 7.66 -30.51
C ILE A 278 17.51 7.85 -29.13
N ILE A 279 18.23 8.46 -28.18
CA ILE A 279 17.68 8.77 -26.84
C ILE A 279 16.56 9.80 -26.93
N ALA A 280 16.76 10.86 -27.72
CA ALA A 280 15.70 11.85 -27.98
C ALA A 280 14.52 11.23 -28.75
N ALA A 281 14.74 10.28 -29.67
CA ALA A 281 13.68 9.60 -30.39
C ALA A 281 12.95 8.57 -29.51
N VAL A 282 13.59 7.94 -28.53
CA VAL A 282 12.93 7.06 -27.55
C VAL A 282 12.12 7.88 -26.55
N LEU A 283 12.63 9.03 -26.08
CA LEU A 283 11.88 9.96 -25.25
C LEU A 283 10.71 10.61 -26.02
N VAL A 284 10.92 11.03 -27.27
CA VAL A 284 9.88 11.63 -28.12
C VAL A 284 8.89 10.58 -28.62
N ALA A 285 9.31 9.35 -28.91
CA ALA A 285 8.39 8.25 -29.23
C ALA A 285 7.59 7.80 -28.00
N GLY A 286 8.21 7.80 -26.80
CA GLY A 286 7.49 7.59 -25.54
C GLY A 286 6.43 8.67 -25.30
N ILE A 287 6.76 9.94 -25.53
CA ILE A 287 5.83 11.08 -25.44
C ILE A 287 4.75 11.02 -26.54
N ALA A 288 5.10 10.61 -27.76
CA ALA A 288 4.15 10.51 -28.88
C ALA A 288 3.19 9.32 -28.75
N VAL A 289 3.64 8.19 -28.20
CA VAL A 289 2.78 7.06 -27.85
C VAL A 289 1.89 7.42 -26.65
N MET A 290 2.39 8.18 -25.67
CA MET A 290 1.58 8.72 -24.55
C MET A 290 0.49 9.69 -25.02
N LEU A 291 0.79 10.58 -25.97
CA LEU A 291 -0.20 11.52 -26.55
C LEU A 291 -1.22 10.81 -27.45
N TYR A 292 -0.84 9.70 -28.09
CA TYR A 292 -1.74 8.93 -28.94
C TYR A 292 -2.71 8.06 -28.12
N VAL A 293 -2.26 7.49 -27.00
CA VAL A 293 -3.11 6.68 -26.11
C VAL A 293 -3.97 7.56 -25.18
N GLY A 294 -3.47 8.72 -24.75
CA GLY A 294 -4.26 9.69 -23.97
C GLY A 294 -5.23 10.57 -24.81
N GLY A 295 -5.14 10.50 -26.14
CA GLY A 295 -5.81 11.45 -27.06
C GLY A 295 -7.04 10.91 -27.81
N THR A 296 -7.34 9.61 -27.76
CA THR A 296 -8.52 9.04 -28.43
C THR A 296 -9.50 8.47 -27.41
N GLY A 297 -10.20 9.39 -26.76
CA GLY A 297 -11.26 9.07 -25.84
C GLY A 297 -11.96 10.33 -25.39
N VAL A 298 -12.68 11.01 -26.30
CA VAL A 298 -13.85 11.78 -25.88
C VAL A 298 -14.87 10.73 -25.43
N SER A 299 -14.65 10.19 -24.23
CA SER A 299 -15.58 9.31 -23.58
C SER A 299 -16.80 10.15 -23.26
N LYS A 300 -18.00 9.67 -23.61
CA LYS A 300 -19.21 10.02 -22.88
C LYS A 300 -18.85 10.04 -21.40
N GLN A 301 -19.33 11.02 -20.66
CA GLN A 301 -19.09 11.14 -19.22
C GLN A 301 -19.50 9.82 -18.57
N GLN A 302 -18.53 8.93 -18.39
CA GLN A 302 -18.75 7.57 -17.93
C GLN A 302 -19.07 7.74 -16.46
N GLN A 303 -20.26 7.32 -16.06
CA GLN A 303 -20.64 7.38 -14.66
C GLN A 303 -19.67 6.48 -13.89
N VAL A 304 -19.15 6.98 -12.77
CA VAL A 304 -18.20 6.24 -11.93
C VAL A 304 -18.68 6.21 -10.49
N VAL A 305 -18.33 5.17 -9.77
CA VAL A 305 -18.41 5.10 -8.31
C VAL A 305 -17.03 4.74 -7.77
N ASN A 306 -16.49 5.59 -6.88
CA ASN A 306 -15.19 5.37 -6.24
C ASN A 306 -15.42 4.64 -4.92
N VAL A 307 -14.96 3.40 -4.82
CA VAL A 307 -15.16 2.53 -3.67
C VAL A 307 -13.83 2.36 -2.94
N PHE A 308 -13.84 2.47 -1.62
CA PHE A 308 -12.67 2.26 -0.77
C PHE A 308 -12.99 1.18 0.27
N ASN A 309 -12.41 0.00 0.12
CA ASN A 309 -12.77 -1.17 0.93
C ASN A 309 -11.50 -1.91 1.38
N TRP A 310 -11.67 -2.88 2.27
CA TRP A 310 -10.65 -3.86 2.60
C TRP A 310 -10.22 -4.66 1.37
N GLY A 311 -8.98 -5.15 1.41
CA GLY A 311 -8.48 -6.06 0.39
C GLY A 311 -9.18 -7.42 0.43
N ASP A 312 -9.51 -7.98 -0.74
CA ASP A 312 -10.18 -9.30 -0.91
C ASP A 312 -11.55 -9.42 -0.23
N TYR A 313 -12.23 -8.28 -0.03
CA TYR A 313 -13.50 -8.18 0.69
C TYR A 313 -14.71 -7.98 -0.23
N ILE A 314 -14.58 -8.44 -1.48
CA ILE A 314 -15.64 -8.50 -2.48
C ILE A 314 -15.28 -9.58 -3.51
N ASP A 315 -16.27 -10.30 -4.02
CA ASP A 315 -16.06 -11.21 -5.15
C ASP A 315 -15.60 -10.40 -6.39
N PRO A 316 -14.53 -10.82 -7.09
CA PRO A 316 -13.98 -10.09 -8.24
C PRO A 316 -14.95 -9.85 -9.41
N ASP A 317 -15.99 -10.67 -9.56
CA ASP A 317 -16.98 -10.58 -10.63
C ASP A 317 -18.20 -9.74 -10.22
N VAL A 318 -18.46 -9.54 -8.92
CA VAL A 318 -19.57 -8.70 -8.43
C VAL A 318 -19.46 -7.26 -8.93
N ASN A 319 -18.25 -6.68 -8.91
CA ASN A 319 -18.05 -5.34 -9.46
C ASN A 319 -18.28 -5.29 -10.97
N LYS A 320 -17.89 -6.34 -11.71
CA LYS A 320 -18.09 -6.39 -13.18
C LYS A 320 -19.58 -6.48 -13.51
N GLU A 321 -20.32 -7.30 -12.77
CA GLU A 321 -21.77 -7.42 -12.93
C GLU A 321 -22.48 -6.10 -12.66
N PHE A 322 -22.09 -5.37 -11.61
CA PHE A 322 -22.60 -4.02 -11.38
C PHE A 322 -22.31 -3.08 -12.57
N GLU A 323 -21.09 -3.11 -13.12
CA GLU A 323 -20.72 -2.32 -14.29
C GLU A 323 -21.56 -2.69 -15.52
N GLU A 324 -21.87 -3.98 -15.71
CA GLU A 324 -22.68 -4.49 -16.82
C GLU A 324 -24.17 -4.13 -16.69
N GLU A 325 -24.74 -4.24 -15.48
CA GLU A 325 -26.14 -3.93 -15.21
C GLU A 325 -26.44 -2.43 -15.28
N THR A 326 -25.53 -1.61 -14.75
CA THR A 326 -25.79 -0.18 -14.56
C THR A 326 -25.09 0.72 -15.57
N GLY A 327 -24.03 0.23 -16.22
CA GLY A 327 -23.11 1.03 -17.04
C GLY A 327 -22.22 1.99 -16.24
N ILE A 328 -22.25 1.92 -14.89
CA ILE A 328 -21.45 2.73 -13.97
C ILE A 328 -20.13 2.00 -13.73
N LYS A 329 -18.99 2.63 -14.03
CA LYS A 329 -17.66 2.08 -13.79
C LYS A 329 -17.35 2.08 -12.28
N VAL A 330 -16.83 0.97 -11.75
CA VAL A 330 -16.36 0.89 -10.36
C VAL A 330 -14.86 1.17 -10.33
N ILE A 331 -14.48 2.23 -9.63
CA ILE A 331 -13.07 2.50 -9.31
C ILE A 331 -12.83 2.01 -7.90
N TYR A 332 -12.36 0.76 -7.79
CA TYR A 332 -12.16 0.07 -6.53
C TYR A 332 -10.74 0.30 -6.02
N SER A 333 -10.62 0.81 -4.78
CA SER A 333 -9.35 1.04 -4.08
C SER A 333 -9.37 0.27 -2.77
N GLU A 334 -8.19 -0.19 -2.34
CA GLU A 334 -8.06 -1.03 -1.16
C GLU A 334 -7.28 -0.32 -0.05
N PHE A 335 -7.64 -0.59 1.20
CA PHE A 335 -6.84 -0.27 2.39
C PHE A 335 -6.64 -1.51 3.24
N ALA A 336 -5.68 -1.44 4.16
CA ALA A 336 -5.35 -2.59 5.01
C ALA A 336 -5.38 -2.29 6.52
N THR A 337 -5.72 -1.06 6.91
CA THR A 337 -6.09 -0.71 8.29
C THR A 337 -7.14 0.38 8.29
N ASN A 338 -8.01 0.40 9.31
CA ASN A 338 -8.96 1.48 9.50
C ASN A 338 -8.26 2.85 9.64
N GLU A 339 -7.08 2.90 10.26
CA GLU A 339 -6.33 4.15 10.48
C GLU A 339 -5.78 4.73 9.16
N GLU A 340 -5.30 3.88 8.25
CA GLU A 340 -4.95 4.26 6.88
C GLU A 340 -6.16 4.86 6.15
N MET A 341 -7.30 4.15 6.23
CA MET A 341 -8.53 4.57 5.58
C MET A 341 -9.00 5.94 6.11
N TYR A 342 -9.04 6.10 7.43
CA TYR A 342 -9.44 7.33 8.11
C TYR A 342 -8.61 8.54 7.66
N GLN A 343 -7.28 8.41 7.62
CA GLN A 343 -6.39 9.49 7.17
C GLN A 343 -6.64 9.90 5.71
N ARG A 344 -6.97 8.94 4.84
CA ARG A 344 -7.29 9.22 3.44
C ARG A 344 -8.65 9.89 3.26
N LEU A 345 -9.63 9.53 4.09
CA LEU A 345 -10.98 10.07 4.07
C LEU A 345 -11.14 11.40 4.81
N GLU A 346 -10.10 11.90 5.50
CA GLU A 346 -10.14 13.21 6.13
C GLU A 346 -10.61 14.30 5.13
N PRO A 347 -11.57 15.16 5.52
CA PRO A 347 -12.15 16.16 4.62
C PRO A 347 -11.08 17.02 3.93
N GLY A 348 -11.07 17.00 2.59
CA GLY A 348 -10.12 17.74 1.76
C GLY A 348 -8.98 16.90 1.16
N ASN A 349 -8.78 15.66 1.63
CA ASN A 349 -7.75 14.76 1.11
C ASN A 349 -8.24 14.01 -0.15
N VAL A 350 -8.80 12.81 0.03
CA VAL A 350 -9.25 11.94 -1.07
C VAL A 350 -10.77 11.76 -1.00
N SER A 351 -11.44 12.02 -2.12
CA SER A 351 -12.90 11.88 -2.22
C SER A 351 -13.23 10.49 -2.77
N TYR A 352 -13.87 9.68 -1.94
CA TYR A 352 -14.50 8.42 -2.31
C TYR A 352 -16.02 8.55 -2.18
N ASP A 353 -16.75 7.74 -2.95
CA ASP A 353 -18.21 7.75 -2.97
C ASP A 353 -18.79 6.72 -1.98
N VAL A 354 -18.09 5.60 -1.78
CA VAL A 354 -18.43 4.54 -0.82
C VAL A 354 -17.16 4.11 -0.09
N ALA A 355 -17.25 3.93 1.23
CA ALA A 355 -16.21 3.31 2.04
C ALA A 355 -16.78 2.21 2.95
N VAL A 356 -15.95 1.26 3.39
CA VAL A 356 -16.38 0.14 4.24
C VAL A 356 -15.52 0.04 5.52
N PRO A 357 -15.64 0.99 6.46
CA PRO A 357 -15.01 0.93 7.78
C PRO A 357 -15.60 -0.15 8.71
N SER A 358 -14.84 -0.50 9.75
CA SER A 358 -15.35 -1.25 10.91
C SER A 358 -16.14 -0.36 11.88
N ASP A 359 -17.03 -0.97 12.66
CA ASP A 359 -17.89 -0.36 13.70
C ASP A 359 -17.27 0.83 14.47
N TYR A 360 -16.15 0.64 15.16
CA TYR A 360 -15.51 1.67 15.98
C TYR A 360 -15.01 2.85 15.13
N MET A 361 -14.65 2.59 13.87
CA MET A 361 -14.19 3.61 12.95
C MET A 361 -15.37 4.40 12.37
N ILE A 362 -16.53 3.77 12.18
CA ILE A 362 -17.79 4.47 11.86
C ILE A 362 -18.13 5.46 12.97
N GLU A 363 -18.13 5.01 14.23
CA GLU A 363 -18.39 5.87 15.40
C GLU A 363 -17.45 7.08 15.42
N LYS A 364 -16.14 6.84 15.22
CA LYS A 364 -15.14 7.90 15.17
C LYS A 364 -15.34 8.87 14.00
N MET A 365 -15.66 8.37 12.81
CA MET A 365 -15.92 9.21 11.63
C MET A 365 -17.19 10.05 11.81
N LEU A 366 -18.23 9.47 12.42
CA LEU A 366 -19.46 10.16 12.78
C LEU A 366 -19.18 11.31 13.78
N ASN A 367 -18.43 11.01 14.85
CA ASN A 367 -18.03 12.01 15.87
C ASN A 367 -17.20 13.17 15.30
N ASN A 368 -16.48 12.93 14.21
CA ASN A 368 -15.67 13.94 13.52
C ASN A 368 -16.37 14.58 12.31
N ASP A 369 -17.68 14.36 12.14
CA ASP A 369 -18.49 14.95 11.07
C ASP A 369 -17.97 14.60 9.65
N MET A 370 -17.50 13.35 9.47
CA MET A 370 -16.87 12.86 8.23
C MET A 370 -17.79 12.04 7.32
N LEU A 371 -19.05 11.81 7.72
CA LEU A 371 -20.00 10.99 6.96
C LEU A 371 -21.19 11.82 6.46
N GLU A 372 -21.70 11.49 5.26
CA GLU A 372 -23.00 11.95 4.75
C GLU A 372 -24.12 11.08 5.31
N LYS A 373 -25.32 11.64 5.40
CA LYS A 373 -26.50 10.86 5.74
C LYS A 373 -26.95 9.98 4.57
N ILE A 374 -27.35 8.76 4.90
CA ILE A 374 -27.93 7.78 3.98
C ILE A 374 -29.44 7.74 4.22
N ASP A 375 -30.20 8.13 3.20
CA ASP A 375 -31.64 8.02 3.16
C ASP A 375 -32.03 6.60 2.76
N THR A 376 -32.21 5.74 3.77
CA THR A 376 -32.54 4.32 3.58
C THR A 376 -33.85 4.09 2.83
N SER A 377 -34.73 5.10 2.70
CA SER A 377 -35.95 4.99 1.89
C SER A 377 -35.69 4.92 0.38
N GLN A 378 -34.49 5.30 -0.07
CA GLN A 378 -34.05 5.19 -1.46
C GLN A 378 -33.40 3.84 -1.79
N LEU A 379 -33.23 2.96 -0.80
CA LEU A 379 -32.60 1.66 -0.94
C LEU A 379 -33.68 0.57 -0.90
N GLU A 380 -34.00 0.00 -2.07
CA GLU A 380 -35.05 -1.01 -2.21
C GLU A 380 -34.76 -2.26 -1.35
N ASN A 381 -33.48 -2.63 -1.25
CA ASN A 381 -33.03 -3.83 -0.55
C ASN A 381 -32.71 -3.61 0.93
N TYR A 382 -32.79 -2.37 1.46
CA TYR A 382 -32.50 -2.10 2.88
C TYR A 382 -33.38 -2.91 3.84
N SER A 383 -34.64 -3.13 3.46
CA SER A 383 -35.59 -3.93 4.24
C SER A 383 -35.17 -5.39 4.48
N LYS A 384 -34.21 -5.91 3.70
CA LYS A 384 -33.70 -7.28 3.77
C LYS A 384 -32.58 -7.46 4.81
N ILE A 385 -32.02 -6.38 5.33
CA ILE A 385 -31.05 -6.44 6.42
C ILE A 385 -31.80 -6.84 7.69
N ASP A 386 -31.27 -7.84 8.40
CA ASP A 386 -31.91 -8.36 9.62
C ASP A 386 -31.94 -7.29 10.72
N ASP A 387 -33.03 -7.25 11.49
CA ASP A 387 -33.25 -6.19 12.51
C ASP A 387 -32.16 -6.18 13.61
N ARG A 388 -31.50 -7.32 13.86
CA ARG A 388 -30.37 -7.42 14.81
C ARG A 388 -29.15 -6.60 14.43
N PHE A 389 -29.02 -6.20 13.16
CA PHE A 389 -27.92 -5.36 12.67
C PHE A 389 -28.34 -3.91 12.46
N LYS A 390 -29.54 -3.54 12.92
CA LYS A 390 -30.03 -2.15 12.94
C LYS A 390 -29.90 -1.59 14.36
N ASP A 391 -29.86 -0.27 14.46
CA ASP A 391 -29.77 0.49 15.71
C ASP A 391 -28.55 0.11 16.56
N LEU A 392 -27.45 -0.26 15.90
CA LEU A 392 -26.21 -0.69 16.56
C LEU A 392 -25.53 0.47 17.29
N PRO A 393 -24.75 0.22 18.35
CA PRO A 393 -24.20 1.28 19.21
C PRO A 393 -23.39 2.37 18.48
N TYR A 394 -22.73 2.03 17.37
CA TYR A 394 -21.91 2.97 16.59
C TYR A 394 -22.72 3.88 15.66
N ASP A 395 -23.95 3.48 15.28
CA ASP A 395 -24.92 4.28 14.51
C ASP A 395 -26.35 3.93 14.94
N PRO A 396 -26.82 4.43 16.10
CA PRO A 396 -28.14 4.09 16.64
C PRO A 396 -29.32 4.61 15.80
N THR A 397 -29.04 5.38 14.75
CA THR A 397 -30.05 5.99 13.88
C THR A 397 -30.16 5.28 12.54
N ASN A 398 -29.18 4.44 12.16
CA ASN A 398 -28.99 3.88 10.83
C ASN A 398 -28.99 4.95 9.72
N GLU A 399 -28.61 6.19 10.05
CA GLU A 399 -28.59 7.30 9.11
C GLU A 399 -27.21 7.46 8.46
N TYR A 400 -26.18 6.72 8.88
CA TYR A 400 -24.80 6.95 8.44
C TYR A 400 -24.08 5.70 7.94
N SER A 401 -24.64 4.52 8.19
CA SER A 401 -24.04 3.25 7.83
C SER A 401 -25.07 2.18 7.47
N LEU A 402 -24.66 1.22 6.62
CA LEU A 402 -25.39 -0.02 6.36
C LEU A 402 -24.49 -1.22 6.65
N PRO A 403 -24.94 -2.22 7.43
CA PRO A 403 -24.18 -3.46 7.64
C PRO A 403 -23.81 -4.14 6.31
N TYR A 404 -22.53 -4.42 6.09
CA TYR A 404 -22.04 -5.12 4.91
C TYR A 404 -21.77 -6.59 5.23
N MET A 405 -20.87 -6.82 6.20
CA MET A 405 -20.40 -8.13 6.64
C MET A 405 -20.17 -8.07 8.15
N TRP A 406 -20.28 -9.23 8.80
CA TRP A 406 -20.01 -9.37 10.21
C TRP A 406 -19.23 -10.65 10.50
N GLY A 407 -18.65 -10.70 11.69
CA GLY A 407 -18.00 -11.91 12.15
C GLY A 407 -17.70 -11.86 13.64
N THR A 408 -16.98 -12.89 14.09
CA THR A 408 -16.55 -13.04 15.47
C THR A 408 -15.06 -13.32 15.52
N VAL A 409 -14.46 -13.02 16.67
CA VAL A 409 -13.08 -13.39 16.98
C VAL A 409 -13.10 -14.60 17.91
N GLY A 410 -12.18 -15.54 17.74
CA GLY A 410 -12.09 -16.71 18.62
C GLY A 410 -10.71 -17.34 18.57
N ILE A 411 -10.66 -18.62 18.92
CA ILE A 411 -9.42 -19.39 19.02
C ILE A 411 -9.44 -20.47 17.94
N VAL A 412 -8.51 -20.37 17.01
CA VAL A 412 -8.16 -21.45 16.09
C VAL A 412 -7.16 -22.35 16.77
N TYR A 413 -7.41 -23.66 16.79
CA TYR A 413 -6.56 -24.62 17.46
C TYR A 413 -6.32 -25.87 16.62
N ASN A 414 -5.16 -26.48 16.80
CA ASN A 414 -4.80 -27.73 16.14
C ASN A 414 -5.20 -28.93 17.01
N THR A 415 -6.18 -29.69 16.56
CA THR A 415 -6.77 -30.85 17.25
C THR A 415 -5.77 -32.00 17.46
N THR A 416 -4.65 -32.03 16.73
CA THR A 416 -3.57 -33.01 16.95
C THR A 416 -2.58 -32.61 18.05
N MET A 417 -2.65 -31.35 18.50
CA MET A 417 -1.78 -30.79 19.54
C MET A 417 -2.53 -30.43 20.83
N VAL A 418 -3.85 -30.25 20.73
CA VAL A 418 -4.75 -29.82 21.81
C VAL A 418 -5.79 -30.92 22.02
N ASP A 419 -5.63 -31.68 23.09
CA ASP A 419 -6.51 -32.81 23.43
C ASP A 419 -7.67 -32.43 24.37
N GLU A 420 -7.67 -31.19 24.90
CA GLU A 420 -8.69 -30.68 25.83
C GLU A 420 -9.71 -29.80 25.12
N GLU A 421 -10.85 -29.60 25.76
CA GLU A 421 -11.90 -28.72 25.24
C GLU A 421 -11.41 -27.26 25.25
N VAL A 422 -11.53 -26.60 24.09
CA VAL A 422 -11.17 -25.20 23.91
C VAL A 422 -12.45 -24.37 24.02
N ASP A 423 -12.69 -23.75 25.17
CA ASP A 423 -13.91 -22.97 25.43
C ASP A 423 -13.65 -21.63 26.14
N SER A 424 -12.38 -21.26 26.36
CA SER A 424 -12.00 -20.13 27.21
C SER A 424 -10.71 -19.47 26.73
N TRP A 425 -10.62 -18.16 26.92
CA TRP A 425 -9.38 -17.41 26.71
C TRP A 425 -8.22 -17.89 27.61
N ASP A 426 -8.52 -18.54 28.74
CA ASP A 426 -7.53 -19.07 29.68
C ASP A 426 -6.52 -20.01 29.05
N ILE A 427 -6.90 -20.73 27.98
CA ILE A 427 -6.02 -21.68 27.30
C ILE A 427 -4.78 -20.99 26.69
N LEU A 428 -4.90 -19.71 26.33
CA LEU A 428 -3.77 -18.92 25.81
C LEU A 428 -2.76 -18.55 26.92
N TRP A 429 -3.06 -18.84 28.19
CA TRP A 429 -2.18 -18.69 29.34
C TRP A 429 -1.70 -20.03 29.92
N ASP A 430 -2.07 -21.17 29.32
CA ASP A 430 -1.67 -22.48 29.81
C ASP A 430 -0.19 -22.78 29.47
N PRO A 431 0.68 -23.01 30.47
CA PRO A 431 2.07 -23.40 30.26
C PRO A 431 2.27 -24.66 29.40
N LYS A 432 1.26 -25.53 29.27
CA LYS A 432 1.28 -26.71 28.38
C LYS A 432 1.54 -26.34 26.93
N TYR A 433 1.07 -25.17 26.49
CA TYR A 433 1.21 -24.68 25.12
C TYR A 433 2.34 -23.65 24.95
N ALA A 434 3.25 -23.54 25.94
CA ALA A 434 4.39 -22.63 25.87
C ALA A 434 5.23 -22.88 24.59
N GLY A 435 5.49 -21.80 23.84
CA GLY A 435 6.20 -21.87 22.56
C GLY A 435 5.37 -22.47 21.41
N LYS A 436 4.06 -22.58 21.57
CA LYS A 436 3.11 -23.05 20.54
C LYS A 436 1.85 -22.17 20.42
N ILE A 437 1.92 -20.93 20.89
CA ILE A 437 0.81 -19.96 20.83
C ILE A 437 1.18 -18.84 19.87
N PHE A 438 0.32 -18.56 18.90
CA PHE A 438 0.36 -17.32 18.15
C PHE A 438 -0.66 -16.33 18.70
N MET A 439 -0.22 -15.09 18.89
CA MET A 439 -1.11 -13.97 19.15
C MET A 439 -1.15 -13.10 17.90
N TYR A 440 -2.33 -12.63 17.49
CA TYR A 440 -2.41 -11.66 16.41
C TYR A 440 -1.78 -10.34 16.87
N ASP A 441 -0.98 -9.68 16.03
CA ASP A 441 -0.39 -8.38 16.35
C ASP A 441 -1.41 -7.25 16.16
N SER A 442 -2.51 -7.35 16.91
CA SER A 442 -3.51 -6.31 17.04
C SER A 442 -3.73 -5.95 18.51
N GLU A 443 -3.59 -4.65 18.78
CA GLU A 443 -3.67 -4.08 20.12
C GLU A 443 -5.03 -4.36 20.78
N ARG A 444 -6.12 -4.18 20.03
CA ARG A 444 -7.48 -4.32 20.57
C ARG A 444 -7.81 -5.78 20.84
N GLU A 445 -7.56 -6.68 19.90
CA GLU A 445 -7.86 -8.12 20.03
C GLU A 445 -6.99 -8.79 21.09
N GLY A 446 -5.70 -8.45 21.14
CA GLY A 446 -4.79 -9.01 22.15
C GLY A 446 -5.16 -8.58 23.57
N ILE A 447 -5.47 -7.30 23.77
CA ILE A 447 -5.92 -6.80 25.08
C ILE A 447 -7.32 -7.32 25.43
N MET A 448 -8.20 -7.47 24.43
CA MET A 448 -9.54 -8.05 24.59
C MET A 448 -9.50 -9.45 25.18
N ALA A 449 -8.62 -10.34 24.69
CA ALA A 449 -8.47 -11.67 25.26
C ALA A 449 -8.13 -11.63 26.77
N ALA A 450 -7.24 -10.73 27.19
CA ALA A 450 -6.88 -10.56 28.59
C ALA A 450 -8.01 -9.94 29.44
N LEU A 451 -8.71 -8.94 28.91
CA LEU A 451 -9.84 -8.29 29.59
C LEU A 451 -11.00 -9.27 29.78
N LYS A 452 -11.38 -10.00 28.73
CA LYS A 452 -12.43 -11.01 28.79
C LYS A 452 -12.08 -12.15 29.73
N LYS A 453 -10.83 -12.62 29.71
CA LYS A 453 -10.30 -13.56 30.71
C LYS A 453 -10.46 -13.05 32.17
N LEU A 454 -10.28 -11.76 32.40
CA LEU A 454 -10.44 -11.14 33.72
C LEU A 454 -11.91 -10.83 34.08
N GLY A 455 -12.85 -11.04 33.15
CA GLY A 455 -14.26 -10.73 33.32
C GLY A 455 -14.60 -9.24 33.16
N TYR A 456 -13.70 -8.46 32.57
CA TYR A 456 -13.91 -7.05 32.26
C TYR A 456 -14.47 -6.85 30.85
N SER A 457 -15.10 -5.70 30.61
CA SER A 457 -15.49 -5.29 29.26
C SER A 457 -14.23 -5.06 28.42
N MET A 458 -14.27 -5.50 27.17
CA MET A 458 -13.20 -5.26 26.20
C MET A 458 -13.11 -3.78 25.74
N ASN A 459 -14.04 -2.94 26.21
CA ASN A 459 -14.09 -1.50 25.96
C ASN A 459 -13.83 -0.67 27.22
N THR A 460 -13.22 -1.27 28.26
CA THR A 460 -13.00 -0.56 29.52
C THR A 460 -12.15 0.71 29.35
N ARG A 461 -12.50 1.71 30.15
CA ARG A 461 -11.77 2.98 30.30
C ARG A 461 -11.15 3.11 31.69
N ASP A 462 -11.30 2.12 32.56
CA ASP A 462 -10.71 2.15 33.90
C ASP A 462 -9.21 1.80 33.82
N PRO A 463 -8.32 2.73 34.22
CA PRO A 463 -6.88 2.47 34.21
C PRO A 463 -6.46 1.28 35.09
N LYS A 464 -7.25 0.91 36.11
CA LYS A 464 -6.94 -0.25 36.96
C LYS A 464 -7.19 -1.56 36.25
N GLU A 465 -8.35 -1.70 35.60
CA GLU A 465 -8.69 -2.89 34.80
C GLU A 465 -7.67 -3.07 33.66
N LEU A 466 -7.25 -1.97 33.04
CA LEU A 466 -6.23 -1.96 32.00
C LEU A 466 -4.83 -2.34 32.52
N GLU A 467 -4.46 -1.88 33.71
CA GLU A 467 -3.20 -2.29 34.34
C GLU A 467 -3.22 -3.78 34.72
N GLU A 468 -4.36 -4.31 35.19
CA GLU A 468 -4.50 -5.75 35.46
C GLU A 468 -4.37 -6.58 34.18
N ALA A 469 -5.03 -6.17 33.09
CA ALA A 469 -4.90 -6.82 31.78
C ALA A 469 -3.45 -6.79 31.26
N LYS A 470 -2.75 -5.66 31.44
CA LYS A 470 -1.32 -5.55 31.14
C LYS A 470 -0.49 -6.57 31.91
N GLN A 471 -0.71 -6.70 33.22
CA GLN A 471 0.04 -7.66 34.03
C GLN A 471 -0.24 -9.10 33.59
N GLU A 472 -1.47 -9.44 33.20
CA GLU A 472 -1.79 -10.76 32.63
C GLU A 472 -1.09 -10.99 31.28
N LEU A 473 -1.08 -10.01 30.38
CA LEU A 473 -0.37 -10.12 29.10
C LEU A 473 1.15 -10.26 29.30
N ILE A 474 1.74 -9.57 30.28
CA ILE A 474 3.16 -9.74 30.64
C ILE A 474 3.44 -11.15 31.15
N LYS A 475 2.51 -11.76 31.91
CA LYS A 475 2.63 -13.18 32.32
C LYS A 475 2.47 -14.15 31.16
N GLN A 476 1.65 -13.81 30.17
CA GLN A 476 1.45 -14.60 28.96
C GLN A 476 2.67 -14.59 28.03
N ALA A 477 3.32 -13.43 27.93
CA ALA A 477 4.33 -13.15 26.91
C ALA A 477 5.43 -14.23 26.77
N PRO A 478 5.95 -14.86 27.84
CA PRO A 478 6.91 -15.96 27.73
C PRO A 478 6.36 -17.26 27.13
N LEU A 479 5.04 -17.44 27.10
CA LEU A 479 4.36 -18.61 26.50
C LEU A 479 4.12 -18.43 25.00
N VAL A 480 4.03 -17.19 24.53
CA VAL A 480 3.73 -16.85 23.14
C VAL A 480 4.96 -17.15 22.27
N LEU A 481 4.75 -17.95 21.21
CA LEU A 481 5.79 -18.25 20.23
C LEU A 481 6.13 -17.02 19.38
N SER A 482 5.11 -16.34 18.89
CA SER A 482 5.25 -15.15 18.05
C SER A 482 3.97 -14.33 18.01
N TYR A 483 4.12 -13.01 17.84
CA TYR A 483 3.03 -12.12 17.44
C TYR A 483 3.02 -12.06 15.91
N VAL A 484 1.89 -12.39 15.29
CA VAL A 484 1.76 -12.60 13.84
C VAL A 484 0.72 -11.66 13.24
N GLY A 485 0.92 -11.23 12.00
CA GLY A 485 -0.13 -10.64 11.16
C GLY A 485 -0.86 -11.70 10.34
N ASP A 486 -1.34 -11.33 9.16
CA ASP A 486 -2.02 -12.25 8.22
C ASP A 486 -1.16 -13.46 7.84
N GLU A 487 0.18 -13.35 7.90
CA GLU A 487 1.08 -14.47 7.66
C GLU A 487 0.96 -15.59 8.71
N GLY A 488 0.32 -15.32 9.85
CA GLY A 488 0.00 -16.31 10.88
C GLY A 488 -0.90 -17.44 10.36
N LYS A 489 -1.79 -17.15 9.41
CA LYS A 489 -2.73 -18.12 8.84
C LYS A 489 -1.99 -19.30 8.21
N GLY A 490 -1.02 -19.00 7.34
CA GLY A 490 -0.20 -20.02 6.69
C GLY A 490 0.67 -20.83 7.67
N LYS A 491 1.10 -20.22 8.79
CA LYS A 491 1.86 -20.92 9.85
C LYS A 491 0.97 -21.84 10.68
N MET A 492 -0.28 -21.47 10.92
CA MET A 492 -1.25 -22.36 11.56
C MET A 492 -1.59 -23.55 10.67
N VAL A 493 -1.86 -23.29 9.38
CA VAL A 493 -2.11 -24.34 8.38
C VAL A 493 -0.93 -25.30 8.26
N SER A 494 0.32 -24.81 8.33
CA SER A 494 1.53 -25.66 8.31
C SER A 494 1.77 -26.45 9.61
N GLY A 495 0.99 -26.19 10.66
CA GLY A 495 1.10 -26.87 11.95
C GLY A 495 2.26 -26.38 12.83
N GLU A 496 2.70 -25.12 12.69
CA GLU A 496 3.79 -24.55 13.50
C GLU A 496 3.38 -24.23 14.95
N ALA A 497 2.09 -24.03 15.22
CA ALA A 497 1.55 -23.71 16.54
C ALA A 497 0.28 -24.51 16.84
N ALA A 498 -0.07 -24.57 18.13
CA ALA A 498 -1.23 -25.27 18.64
C ALA A 498 -2.46 -24.36 18.75
N LEU A 499 -2.27 -23.07 19.03
CA LEU A 499 -3.32 -22.10 19.32
C LEU A 499 -3.03 -20.77 18.61
N MET A 500 -4.07 -20.14 18.09
CA MET A 500 -4.01 -18.79 17.52
C MET A 500 -5.33 -18.05 17.73
N ILE A 501 -5.27 -16.80 18.20
CA ILE A 501 -6.42 -15.89 18.11
C ILE A 501 -6.64 -15.46 16.66
N SER A 502 -7.86 -15.61 16.14
CA SER A 502 -8.20 -15.31 14.74
C SER A 502 -9.68 -14.99 14.57
N TRP A 503 -10.03 -14.35 13.46
CA TRP A 503 -11.41 -14.18 13.02
C TRP A 503 -12.01 -15.49 12.51
N ALA A 504 -13.32 -15.65 12.69
CA ALA A 504 -14.06 -16.83 12.27
C ALA A 504 -14.00 -17.10 10.76
N GLY A 505 -14.08 -16.04 9.94
CA GLY A 505 -13.94 -16.18 8.47
C GLY A 505 -12.56 -16.73 8.07
N ASP A 506 -11.49 -16.20 8.67
CA ASP A 506 -10.13 -16.72 8.47
C ASP A 506 -9.99 -18.16 8.95
N ALA A 507 -10.63 -18.50 10.07
CA ALA A 507 -10.65 -19.86 10.61
C ALA A 507 -11.26 -20.86 9.63
N MET A 508 -12.38 -20.51 9.00
CA MET A 508 -13.04 -21.36 8.00
C MET A 508 -12.09 -21.69 6.84
N VAL A 509 -11.39 -20.68 6.30
CA VAL A 509 -10.41 -20.88 5.22
C VAL A 509 -9.25 -21.76 5.69
N MET A 510 -8.74 -21.55 6.90
CA MET A 510 -7.67 -22.38 7.44
C MET A 510 -8.10 -23.84 7.66
N ILE A 511 -9.33 -24.08 8.11
CA ILE A 511 -9.90 -25.42 8.33
C ILE A 511 -10.11 -26.15 6.99
N GLU A 512 -10.51 -25.43 5.94
CA GLU A 512 -10.61 -25.99 4.60
C GLU A 512 -9.23 -26.47 4.07
N GLU A 513 -8.17 -25.70 4.32
CA GLU A 513 -6.81 -26.07 3.92
C GLU A 513 -6.18 -27.15 4.81
N ASN A 514 -6.52 -27.18 6.10
CA ASN A 514 -6.04 -28.16 7.07
C ASN A 514 -7.17 -28.65 8.00
N PRO A 515 -7.71 -29.87 7.78
CA PRO A 515 -8.82 -30.41 8.55
C PRO A 515 -8.47 -30.78 10.00
N ASP A 516 -7.18 -30.72 10.37
CA ASP A 516 -6.75 -30.89 11.77
C ASP A 516 -6.98 -29.61 12.60
N LEU A 517 -7.37 -28.51 11.98
CA LEU A 517 -7.71 -27.26 12.66
C LEU A 517 -9.20 -27.23 13.03
N ALA A 518 -9.50 -26.56 14.14
CA ALA A 518 -10.84 -26.28 14.61
C ALA A 518 -10.91 -24.86 15.19
N PHE A 519 -12.13 -24.34 15.35
CA PHE A 519 -12.39 -23.01 15.90
C PHE A 519 -13.27 -23.10 17.14
N ALA A 520 -13.02 -22.23 18.11
CA ALA A 520 -13.80 -22.15 19.34
C ALA A 520 -14.11 -20.69 19.71
N LEU A 521 -15.33 -20.48 20.20
CA LEU A 521 -15.78 -19.23 20.80
C LEU A 521 -15.62 -19.29 22.32
N PRO A 522 -14.85 -18.37 22.94
CA PRO A 522 -14.67 -18.36 24.38
C PRO A 522 -15.96 -17.99 25.14
N LYS A 523 -16.26 -18.73 26.21
CA LYS A 523 -17.46 -18.56 27.04
C LYS A 523 -17.52 -17.25 27.82
N GLU A 524 -16.38 -16.61 28.05
CA GLU A 524 -16.31 -15.27 28.64
C GLU A 524 -16.84 -14.18 27.70
N GLY A 525 -17.06 -14.52 26.43
CA GLY A 525 -17.42 -13.59 25.37
C GLY A 525 -16.19 -13.12 24.58
N THR A 526 -16.47 -12.52 23.44
CA THR A 526 -15.46 -12.10 22.45
C THR A 526 -15.94 -10.86 21.70
N ASN A 527 -15.17 -10.41 20.72
CA ASN A 527 -15.57 -9.40 19.76
C ASN A 527 -16.56 -9.98 18.73
N PHE A 528 -17.70 -9.31 18.59
CA PHE A 528 -18.60 -9.38 17.45
C PHE A 528 -18.47 -8.06 16.70
N PHE A 529 -17.92 -8.10 15.48
CA PHE A 529 -17.67 -6.89 14.69
C PHE A 529 -18.61 -6.81 13.49
N VAL A 530 -18.93 -5.59 13.10
CA VAL A 530 -19.65 -5.29 11.86
C VAL A 530 -18.84 -4.31 11.04
N ASP A 531 -18.55 -4.67 9.80
CA ASP A 531 -18.08 -3.72 8.81
C ASP A 531 -19.30 -3.13 8.10
N GLY A 532 -19.34 -1.80 8.05
CA GLY A 532 -20.48 -1.05 7.54
C GLY A 532 -20.11 -0.22 6.32
N ILE A 533 -20.98 -0.23 5.33
CA ILE A 533 -20.93 0.67 4.18
C ILE A 533 -21.30 2.08 4.62
N VAL A 534 -20.47 3.06 4.30
CA VAL A 534 -20.71 4.49 4.58
C VAL A 534 -20.50 5.34 3.32
N ILE A 535 -21.11 6.53 3.30
CA ILE A 535 -20.83 7.57 2.29
C ILE A 535 -19.98 8.66 2.95
N PRO A 536 -18.69 8.80 2.60
CA PRO A 536 -17.84 9.85 3.16
C PRO A 536 -18.29 11.26 2.72
N LYS A 537 -18.06 12.26 3.59
CA LYS A 537 -18.30 13.66 3.22
C LYS A 537 -17.49 14.09 2.02
N GLY A 538 -18.15 14.83 1.13
CA GLY A 538 -17.53 15.26 -0.13
C GLY A 538 -17.47 14.16 -1.19
N ALA A 539 -18.23 13.07 -1.06
CA ALA A 539 -18.55 12.15 -2.15
C ALA A 539 -19.06 12.94 -3.37
N LYS A 540 -18.58 12.58 -4.57
CA LYS A 540 -18.88 13.32 -5.80
C LYS A 540 -20.03 12.70 -6.58
N ASN A 541 -20.23 11.40 -6.44
CA ASN A 541 -21.19 10.61 -7.21
C ASN A 541 -22.21 9.93 -6.27
N ILE A 542 -22.89 10.72 -5.43
CA ILE A 542 -23.83 10.22 -4.42
C ILE A 542 -24.89 9.29 -5.05
N GLU A 543 -25.52 9.68 -6.16
CA GLU A 543 -26.52 8.82 -6.83
C GLU A 543 -25.95 7.46 -7.27
N ASN A 544 -24.68 7.41 -7.69
CA ASN A 544 -24.02 6.15 -8.05
C ASN A 544 -23.64 5.34 -6.81
N ALA A 545 -23.30 6.00 -5.70
CA ALA A 545 -23.12 5.35 -4.41
C ALA A 545 -24.41 4.64 -4.00
N TYR A 546 -25.57 5.31 -3.98
CA TYR A 546 -26.86 4.67 -3.63
C TYR A 546 -27.14 3.42 -4.47
N LYS A 547 -26.93 3.47 -5.79
CA LYS A 547 -27.09 2.29 -6.66
C LYS A 547 -26.14 1.16 -6.31
N TYR A 548 -24.89 1.48 -6.01
CA TYR A 548 -23.88 0.48 -5.63
C TYR A 548 -24.20 -0.16 -4.27
N ILE A 549 -24.61 0.65 -3.29
CA ILE A 549 -25.02 0.18 -1.96
C ILE A 549 -26.25 -0.73 -2.08
N ASP A 550 -27.28 -0.30 -2.81
CA ASP A 550 -28.50 -1.10 -2.99
C ASP A 550 -28.22 -2.44 -3.71
N PHE A 551 -27.32 -2.42 -4.71
CA PHE A 551 -26.86 -3.62 -5.41
C PHE A 551 -26.15 -4.61 -4.48
N LEU A 552 -25.29 -4.13 -3.57
CA LEU A 552 -24.63 -4.99 -2.58
C LEU A 552 -25.60 -5.59 -1.57
N CYS A 553 -26.74 -4.93 -1.31
CA CYS A 553 -27.81 -5.46 -0.46
C CYS A 553 -28.74 -6.46 -1.19
N ARG A 554 -28.50 -6.79 -2.46
CA ARG A 554 -29.28 -7.80 -3.18
C ARG A 554 -28.91 -9.21 -2.67
N PRO A 555 -29.87 -10.09 -2.29
CA PRO A 555 -29.56 -11.37 -1.64
C PRO A 555 -28.58 -12.27 -2.40
N ASP A 556 -28.69 -12.34 -3.73
CA ASP A 556 -27.78 -13.13 -4.57
C ASP A 556 -26.36 -12.55 -4.63
N ILE A 557 -26.21 -11.22 -4.52
CA ILE A 557 -24.91 -10.54 -4.45
C ILE A 557 -24.30 -10.74 -3.07
N ALA A 558 -25.08 -10.50 -2.02
CA ALA A 558 -24.65 -10.66 -0.63
C ALA A 558 -24.25 -12.13 -0.34
N ALA A 559 -24.98 -13.11 -0.88
CA ALA A 559 -24.64 -14.53 -0.74
C ALA A 559 -23.32 -14.87 -1.44
N ARG A 560 -23.12 -14.42 -2.68
CA ARG A 560 -21.85 -14.63 -3.41
C ARG A 560 -20.67 -13.99 -2.71
N ASN A 561 -20.81 -12.76 -2.23
CA ASN A 561 -19.77 -12.12 -1.46
C ASN A 561 -19.48 -12.90 -0.17
N ALA A 562 -20.51 -13.32 0.58
CA ALA A 562 -20.30 -14.10 1.81
C ALA A 562 -19.60 -15.44 1.54
N GLU A 563 -19.98 -16.15 0.48
CA GLU A 563 -19.33 -17.39 0.05
C GLU A 563 -17.87 -17.18 -0.36
N TYR A 564 -17.58 -16.16 -1.18
CA TYR A 564 -16.23 -15.86 -1.65
C TYR A 564 -15.31 -15.41 -0.51
N ILE A 565 -15.81 -14.54 0.37
CA ILE A 565 -15.02 -13.90 1.43
C ILE A 565 -14.88 -14.84 2.64
N GLY A 566 -15.88 -15.65 2.94
CA GLY A 566 -15.94 -16.52 4.13
C GLY A 566 -16.47 -15.83 5.39
N TYR A 567 -16.86 -14.56 5.32
CA TYR A 567 -17.54 -13.84 6.40
C TYR A 567 -19.06 -13.89 6.27
N SER A 568 -19.74 -13.55 7.35
CA SER A 568 -21.17 -13.74 7.48
C SER A 568 -21.95 -12.55 6.94
N THR A 569 -22.94 -12.83 6.09
CA THR A 569 -23.88 -11.81 5.62
C THR A 569 -24.87 -11.41 6.72
N PRO A 570 -25.24 -10.11 6.81
CA PRO A 570 -26.30 -9.64 7.70
C PRO A 570 -27.73 -9.81 7.13
N LEU A 571 -27.87 -10.49 5.98
CA LEU A 571 -29.14 -10.72 5.30
C LEU A 571 -29.55 -12.20 5.43
N SER A 572 -30.64 -12.50 6.14
CA SER A 572 -31.17 -13.86 6.26
C SER A 572 -31.54 -14.49 4.92
N GLU A 573 -32.06 -13.71 3.96
CA GLU A 573 -32.36 -14.19 2.61
C GLU A 573 -31.09 -14.62 1.85
N ALA A 574 -29.98 -13.89 2.02
CA ALA A 574 -28.70 -14.23 1.42
C ALA A 574 -28.09 -15.48 2.08
N ARG A 575 -28.17 -15.57 3.41
CA ARG A 575 -27.76 -16.78 4.16
C ARG A 575 -28.46 -18.03 3.63
N ALA A 576 -29.75 -17.95 3.32
CA ALA A 576 -30.51 -19.09 2.80
C ALA A 576 -30.03 -19.60 1.43
N LEU A 577 -29.29 -18.79 0.67
CA LEU A 577 -28.71 -19.14 -0.62
C LEU A 577 -27.32 -19.78 -0.52
N LEU A 578 -26.67 -19.71 0.66
CA LEU A 578 -25.34 -20.26 0.87
C LEU A 578 -25.34 -21.81 0.87
N PRO A 579 -24.20 -22.44 0.54
CA PRO A 579 -24.00 -23.88 0.75
C PRO A 579 -24.32 -24.30 2.18
N GLU A 580 -24.82 -25.53 2.36
CA GLU A 580 -25.24 -26.05 3.67
C GLU A 580 -24.11 -26.01 4.69
N GLU A 581 -22.88 -26.29 4.24
CA GLU A 581 -21.68 -26.28 5.07
C GLU A 581 -21.36 -24.90 5.66
N ILE A 582 -21.70 -23.81 4.96
CA ILE A 582 -21.49 -22.42 5.45
C ILE A 582 -22.73 -21.95 6.19
N ARG A 583 -23.91 -22.17 5.62
CA ARG A 583 -25.21 -21.71 6.15
C ARG A 583 -25.46 -22.21 7.57
N ASP A 584 -25.11 -23.47 7.83
CA ASP A 584 -25.40 -24.18 9.08
C ASP A 584 -24.14 -24.31 9.98
N SER A 585 -23.01 -23.69 9.58
CA SER A 585 -21.79 -23.63 10.39
C SER A 585 -21.98 -22.75 11.63
N GLU A 586 -21.73 -23.32 12.82
CA GLU A 586 -21.71 -22.58 14.08
C GLU A 586 -20.51 -21.62 14.18
N VAL A 587 -19.47 -21.82 13.36
CA VAL A 587 -18.33 -20.90 13.26
C VAL A 587 -18.73 -19.62 12.52
N ALA A 588 -19.41 -19.76 11.38
CA ALA A 588 -19.87 -18.61 10.59
C ALA A 588 -21.11 -17.96 11.21
N TYR A 589 -22.07 -18.75 11.67
CA TYR A 589 -23.33 -18.29 12.22
C TYR A 589 -23.55 -18.85 13.63
N PRO A 590 -22.84 -18.33 14.63
CA PRO A 590 -23.05 -18.71 16.02
C PRO A 590 -24.50 -18.45 16.48
N SER A 591 -24.89 -19.19 17.51
CA SER A 591 -26.22 -19.08 18.11
C SER A 591 -26.46 -17.70 18.74
N GLU A 592 -27.73 -17.32 18.89
CA GLU A 592 -28.08 -16.05 19.55
C GLU A 592 -27.50 -15.97 20.97
N GLU A 593 -27.55 -17.08 21.72
CA GLU A 593 -27.00 -17.17 23.08
C GLU A 593 -25.48 -16.90 23.12
N GLU A 594 -24.75 -17.35 22.10
CA GLU A 594 -23.32 -17.03 21.98
C GLU A 594 -23.13 -15.55 21.67
N THR A 595 -23.88 -15.00 20.73
CA THR A 595 -23.75 -13.59 20.33
C THR A 595 -24.17 -12.61 21.42
N ASP A 596 -25.11 -12.97 22.29
CA ASP A 596 -25.55 -12.14 23.43
C ASP A 596 -24.46 -11.91 24.48
N ARG A 597 -23.43 -12.77 24.52
CA ARG A 597 -22.28 -12.64 25.42
C ARG A 597 -21.13 -11.81 24.81
N MET A 598 -21.23 -11.46 23.53
CA MET A 598 -20.20 -10.74 22.79
C MET A 598 -20.35 -9.23 22.94
N GLU A 599 -19.28 -8.49 22.65
CA GLU A 599 -19.30 -7.03 22.61
C GLU A 599 -18.82 -6.55 21.23
N MET A 600 -19.21 -5.34 20.81
CA MET A 600 -18.57 -4.62 19.70
C MET A 600 -17.46 -3.73 20.23
N PHE A 601 -16.42 -3.47 19.44
CA PHE A 601 -15.45 -2.44 19.81
C PHE A 601 -16.08 -1.04 19.69
N THR A 602 -15.82 -0.21 20.70
CA THR A 602 -16.14 1.23 20.66
C THR A 602 -14.89 2.06 20.41
N ASP A 603 -15.07 3.33 20.02
CA ASP A 603 -13.98 4.26 19.74
C ASP A 603 -13.06 4.41 20.98
N PRO A 604 -11.79 3.99 20.90
CA PRO A 604 -10.84 4.09 22.00
C PRO A 604 -10.12 5.44 22.06
N SER A 605 -10.45 6.43 21.22
CA SER A 605 -9.59 7.61 20.97
C SER A 605 -9.14 8.40 22.23
N ASP A 606 -9.94 8.45 23.28
CA ASP A 606 -9.63 9.06 24.58
C ASP A 606 -8.65 8.24 25.44
N VAL A 607 -8.60 6.92 25.25
CA VAL A 607 -7.73 5.99 26.01
C VAL A 607 -6.69 5.26 25.15
N ILE A 608 -6.64 5.52 23.83
CA ILE A 608 -5.81 4.77 22.87
C ILE A 608 -4.32 4.76 23.25
N LYS A 609 -3.81 5.88 23.78
CA LYS A 609 -2.41 5.96 24.23
C LYS A 609 -2.08 4.96 25.33
N LEU A 610 -3.05 4.67 26.20
CA LEU A 610 -2.89 3.72 27.29
C LEU A 610 -2.90 2.29 26.74
N TYR A 611 -3.87 1.94 25.88
CA TYR A 611 -3.91 0.65 25.21
C TYR A 611 -2.60 0.39 24.42
N SER A 612 -2.12 1.38 23.65
CA SER A 612 -0.89 1.22 22.86
C SER A 612 0.34 1.04 23.75
N SER A 613 0.42 1.74 24.89
CA SER A 613 1.49 1.55 25.87
C SER A 613 1.46 0.13 26.44
N ILE A 614 0.27 -0.35 26.83
CA ILE A 614 0.08 -1.69 27.38
C ILE A 614 0.53 -2.76 26.39
N TRP A 615 0.08 -2.66 25.14
CA TRP A 615 0.42 -3.62 24.10
C TRP A 615 1.93 -3.64 23.80
N MET A 616 2.55 -2.47 23.66
CA MET A 616 4.00 -2.37 23.45
C MET A 616 4.80 -2.97 24.61
N GLU A 617 4.41 -2.67 25.85
CA GLU A 617 5.09 -3.20 27.04
C GLU A 617 4.94 -4.73 27.15
N ALA A 618 3.74 -5.26 26.88
CA ALA A 618 3.48 -6.71 26.84
C ALA A 618 4.37 -7.41 25.79
N LYS A 619 4.36 -6.95 24.53
CA LYS A 619 5.20 -7.53 23.47
C LYS A 619 6.69 -7.46 23.78
N SER A 620 7.15 -6.35 24.35
CA SER A 620 8.56 -6.19 24.73
C SER A 620 9.02 -7.17 25.82
N SER A 621 8.09 -7.69 26.61
CA SER A 621 8.35 -8.65 27.68
C SER A 621 8.57 -10.07 27.15
N ALA A 622 8.08 -10.41 25.95
CA ALA A 622 8.33 -11.70 25.31
C ALA A 622 9.80 -11.91 24.89
N SER A 623 10.59 -10.83 24.82
CA SER A 623 12.01 -10.85 24.40
C SER A 623 13.01 -10.98 25.56
N LYS A 624 12.53 -11.18 26.80
CA LYS A 624 13.35 -11.36 28.01
C LYS A 624 13.25 -12.79 28.50
#